data_AF-A0A345P9C2-F1
#
_entry.id   AF-A0A345P9C2-F1
#
_cell.length_a   1.000
_cell.length_b   1.000
_cell.length_c   1.000
_cell.angle_alpha   90.00
_cell.angle_beta   90.00
_cell.angle_gamma   90.00
#
_symmetry.space_group_name_H-M   'P 1'
#
loop_
_entity.id
_entity.type
_entity.pdbx_description
1 polymer ?
#
loop_
_entity_poly.entity_id
_entity_poly.type
_entity_poly.pdbx_seq_one_letter_code
_entity_poly.pdbx_strand_id
1 'polypeptide(L)'
;MKLSASESRAVQLDGFKLKSPRPAREDHEHRLVMQWARMMNWGDGKLSDVMHHSPNGGKRSPREGAKFKEMGTQAGFPDFQIYVPRQGFHGLFIELKARQGVVSPLQKIVLARLAANGYQTAVCYGFDEAKRVISDYMGLYCGSVYSREHEEKLKHKNGLGGGNE
;
A
#
# COMPACT_ATOMS: atom_id res chain seq x y z
N MET A 1 -19.52 0.55 -60.17
CA MET A 1 -19.38 -0.83 -59.65
C MET A 1 -18.71 -0.74 -58.29
N LYS A 2 -19.33 -1.32 -57.26
CA LYS A 2 -18.89 -1.23 -55.86
C LYS A 2 -17.62 -2.07 -55.65
N LEU A 3 -16.56 -1.48 -55.08
CA LEU A 3 -15.43 -2.19 -54.51
C LEU A 3 -15.75 -2.44 -53.04
N SER A 4 -15.83 -3.71 -52.60
CA SER A 4 -16.06 -4.08 -51.21
C SER A 4 -14.92 -4.94 -50.66
N ALA A 5 -14.40 -4.48 -49.52
CA ALA A 5 -13.76 -5.20 -48.42
C ALA A 5 -12.69 -6.26 -48.77
N SER A 6 -11.43 -5.86 -48.61
CA SER A 6 -10.29 -6.74 -48.42
C SER A 6 -10.48 -7.62 -47.18
N GLU A 7 -10.46 -8.93 -47.38
CA GLU A 7 -10.40 -9.94 -46.34
C GLU A 7 -9.07 -9.86 -45.57
N SER A 8 -9.10 -9.26 -44.38
CA SER A 8 -8.04 -9.42 -43.40
C SER A 8 -8.20 -10.81 -42.76
N ARG A 9 -7.45 -11.79 -43.28
CA ARG A 9 -7.33 -13.14 -42.69
C ARG A 9 -6.93 -13.01 -41.21
N ALA A 10 -7.89 -13.23 -40.32
CA ALA A 10 -7.61 -13.52 -38.92
C ALA A 10 -6.80 -14.82 -38.87
N VAL A 11 -5.57 -14.75 -38.39
CA VAL A 11 -4.79 -15.94 -38.04
C VAL A 11 -5.42 -16.49 -36.76
N GLN A 12 -6.21 -17.55 -36.92
CA GLN A 12 -6.75 -18.32 -35.82
C GLN A 12 -5.61 -19.11 -35.19
N LEU A 13 -5.03 -18.57 -34.11
CA LEU A 13 -4.10 -19.31 -33.26
C LEU A 13 -4.91 -20.15 -32.28
N ASP A 14 -5.18 -21.39 -32.69
CA ASP A 14 -5.81 -22.40 -31.84
C ASP A 14 -4.95 -22.69 -30.60
N GLY A 15 -5.59 -22.65 -29.42
CA GLY A 15 -5.29 -23.64 -28.37
C GLY A 15 -4.38 -23.26 -27.19
N PHE A 16 -3.82 -22.05 -27.08
CA PHE A 16 -3.08 -21.67 -25.86
C PHE A 16 -4.01 -21.05 -24.81
N LYS A 17 -4.62 -21.88 -23.97
CA LYS A 17 -5.35 -21.40 -22.79
C LYS A 17 -4.33 -20.86 -21.79
N LEU A 18 -4.07 -19.55 -21.80
CA LEU A 18 -3.30 -18.88 -20.74
C LEU A 18 -3.92 -19.29 -19.42
N LYS A 19 -3.18 -20.06 -18.61
CA LYS A 19 -3.59 -20.33 -17.23
C LYS A 19 -3.71 -18.96 -16.56
N SER A 20 -4.86 -18.69 -15.95
CA SER A 20 -4.98 -17.50 -15.11
C SER A 20 -3.81 -17.52 -14.11
N PRO A 21 -3.13 -16.37 -13.91
CA PRO A 21 -2.06 -16.32 -12.93
C PRO A 21 -2.59 -16.87 -11.61
N ARG A 22 -1.82 -17.74 -10.94
CA ARG A 22 -2.14 -18.14 -9.57
C ARG A 22 -2.33 -16.84 -8.77
N PRO A 23 -3.36 -16.75 -7.90
CA PRO A 23 -3.51 -15.59 -7.04
C PRO A 23 -2.17 -15.30 -6.37
N ALA A 24 -1.68 -14.07 -6.51
CA ALA A 24 -0.47 -13.66 -5.83
C ALA A 24 -0.65 -13.93 -4.34
N ARG A 25 0.30 -14.66 -3.74
CA ARG A 25 0.31 -14.87 -2.30
C ARG A 25 0.65 -13.55 -1.62
N GLU A 26 0.10 -13.29 -0.45
CA GLU A 26 0.37 -12.07 0.33
C GLU A 26 1.89 -11.85 0.51
N ASP A 27 2.66 -12.91 0.81
CA ASP A 27 4.13 -12.88 0.88
C ASP A 27 4.83 -12.42 -0.41
N HIS A 28 4.21 -12.60 -1.58
CA HIS A 28 4.76 -12.10 -2.85
C HIS A 28 4.60 -10.58 -2.93
N GLU A 29 3.43 -10.08 -2.56
CA GLU A 29 3.13 -8.65 -2.53
C GLU A 29 4.03 -7.94 -1.51
N HIS A 30 4.24 -8.51 -0.32
CA HIS A 30 5.18 -7.96 0.68
C HIS A 30 6.60 -7.83 0.11
N ARG A 31 7.08 -8.85 -0.61
CA ARG A 31 8.42 -8.83 -1.23
C ARG A 31 8.53 -7.77 -2.32
N LEU A 32 7.50 -7.59 -3.14
CA LEU A 32 7.48 -6.57 -4.19
C LEU A 32 7.56 -5.16 -3.58
N VAL A 33 6.80 -4.88 -2.51
CA VAL A 33 6.85 -3.60 -1.81
C VAL A 33 8.26 -3.33 -1.28
N MET A 34 8.88 -4.28 -0.58
CA MET A 34 10.22 -4.09 -0.02
C MET A 34 11.31 -4.00 -1.09
N GLN A 35 11.20 -4.75 -2.20
CA GLN A 35 12.12 -4.66 -3.32
C GLN A 35 12.07 -3.26 -3.94
N TRP A 36 10.86 -2.74 -4.18
CA TRP A 36 10.68 -1.38 -4.68
C TRP A 36 11.21 -0.33 -3.71
N ALA A 37 10.89 -0.42 -2.41
CA ALA A 37 11.37 0.52 -1.40
C ALA A 37 12.91 0.60 -1.31
N ARG A 38 13.61 -0.52 -1.51
CA ARG A 38 15.09 -0.54 -1.58
C ARG A 38 15.67 0.14 -2.82
N MET A 39 14.88 0.29 -3.89
CA MET A 39 15.30 0.99 -5.11
C MET A 39 15.05 2.50 -5.04
N MET A 40 14.07 2.94 -4.24
CA MET A 40 13.71 4.35 -4.12
C MET A 40 14.68 5.11 -3.22
N ASN A 41 15.19 6.25 -3.70
CA ASN A 41 16.00 7.15 -2.89
C ASN A 41 15.13 7.92 -1.89
N TRP A 42 15.62 8.12 -0.68
CA TRP A 42 15.04 9.01 0.32
C TRP A 42 16.15 9.66 1.15
N GLY A 43 16.28 10.99 1.05
CA GLY A 43 17.43 11.69 1.63
C GLY A 43 18.75 11.22 1.01
N ASP A 44 19.70 10.86 1.86
CA ASP A 44 20.99 10.25 1.51
C ASP A 44 20.95 8.71 1.43
N GLY A 45 19.81 8.09 1.74
CA GLY A 45 19.61 6.64 1.76
C GLY A 45 18.47 6.14 0.88
N LYS A 46 17.85 5.04 1.30
CA LYS A 46 16.71 4.40 0.64
C LYS A 46 15.43 4.54 1.44
N LEU A 47 14.28 4.48 0.75
CA LEU A 47 12.98 4.48 1.42
C LEU A 47 12.83 3.29 2.40
N SER A 48 13.46 2.16 2.10
CA SER A 48 13.48 1.00 2.99
C SER A 48 14.16 1.26 4.34
N ASP A 49 15.01 2.29 4.46
CA ASP A 49 15.76 2.56 5.68
C ASP A 49 14.90 3.24 6.74
N VAL A 50 13.78 3.84 6.32
CA VAL A 50 12.77 4.48 7.18
C VAL A 50 11.45 3.71 7.22
N MET A 51 11.48 2.46 6.74
CA MET A 51 10.32 1.59 6.63
C MET A 51 10.61 0.23 7.26
N HIS A 52 9.63 -0.35 7.97
CA HIS A 52 9.74 -1.67 8.57
C HIS A 52 8.58 -2.56 8.15
N HIS A 53 8.85 -3.87 8.04
CA HIS A 53 7.83 -4.90 7.97
C HIS A 53 7.76 -5.62 9.31
N SER A 54 6.59 -5.65 9.94
CA SER A 54 6.34 -6.39 11.17
C SER A 54 5.76 -7.77 10.85
N PRO A 55 6.50 -8.88 11.04
CA PRO A 55 6.06 -10.22 10.67
C PRO A 55 5.10 -10.85 11.70
N ASN A 56 4.23 -10.04 12.32
CA ASN A 56 3.39 -10.48 13.44
C ASN A 56 2.34 -11.53 13.02
N GLY A 57 2.03 -11.66 11.73
CA GLY A 57 1.13 -12.70 11.19
C GLY A 57 1.77 -14.06 10.93
N GLY A 58 3.10 -14.18 11.08
CA GLY A 58 3.86 -15.38 10.68
C GLY A 58 3.48 -16.66 11.44
N LYS A 59 3.57 -17.81 10.74
CA LYS A 59 3.43 -19.14 11.33
C LYS A 59 4.51 -19.37 12.38
N ARG A 60 4.11 -19.88 13.54
CA ARG A 60 4.99 -20.18 14.67
C ARG A 60 4.41 -21.27 15.55
N SER A 61 5.24 -21.87 16.40
CA SER A 61 4.76 -22.84 17.39
C SER A 61 3.85 -22.14 18.43
N PRO A 62 2.90 -22.85 19.05
CA PRO A 62 2.06 -22.27 20.11
C PRO A 62 2.88 -21.67 21.26
N ARG A 63 3.96 -22.34 21.67
CA ARG A 63 4.87 -21.89 22.74
C ARG A 63 5.59 -20.60 22.39
N GLU A 64 6.16 -20.53 21.19
CA GLU A 64 6.83 -19.32 20.70
C GLU A 64 5.83 -18.17 20.54
N GLY A 65 4.64 -18.46 20.02
CA GLY A 65 3.57 -17.48 19.89
C GLY A 65 3.09 -16.90 21.21
N ALA A 66 3.01 -17.70 22.28
CA ALA A 66 2.70 -17.23 23.62
C ALA A 66 3.82 -16.31 24.14
N LYS A 67 5.08 -16.76 24.08
CA LYS A 67 6.25 -15.97 24.48
C LYS A 67 6.31 -14.62 23.77
N PHE A 68 6.06 -14.58 22.45
CA PHE A 68 6.09 -13.34 21.68
C PHE A 68 4.96 -12.37 22.08
N LYS A 69 3.76 -12.88 22.35
CA LYS A 69 2.67 -12.06 22.89
C LYS A 69 3.02 -11.46 24.25
N GLU A 70 3.64 -12.23 25.14
CA GLU A 70 4.14 -11.75 26.44
C GLU A 70 5.21 -10.65 26.28
N MET A 71 6.05 -10.75 25.25
CA MET A 71 7.04 -9.72 24.91
C MET A 71 6.46 -8.54 24.12
N GLY A 72 5.15 -8.51 23.87
CA GLY A 72 4.47 -7.37 23.25
C GLY A 72 4.11 -7.51 21.77
N THR A 73 4.31 -8.68 21.15
CA THR A 73 3.79 -8.92 19.79
C THR A 73 2.27 -8.79 19.77
N GLN A 74 1.78 -7.83 18.99
CA GLN A 74 0.36 -7.55 18.87
C GLN A 74 -0.25 -8.31 17.68
N ALA A 75 -1.32 -9.06 17.94
CA ALA A 75 -2.11 -9.69 16.88
C ALA A 75 -2.85 -8.61 16.07
N GLY A 76 -2.78 -8.72 14.74
CA GLY A 76 -3.39 -7.75 13.83
C GLY A 76 -2.64 -6.43 13.72
N PHE A 77 -1.40 -6.35 14.20
CA PHE A 77 -0.54 -5.20 13.91
C PHE A 77 -0.30 -5.10 12.39
N PRO A 78 -0.33 -3.90 11.80
CA PRO A 78 -0.20 -3.73 10.35
C PRO A 78 1.14 -4.24 9.84
N ASP A 79 1.16 -4.72 8.59
CA ASP A 79 2.35 -5.31 7.98
C ASP A 79 3.50 -4.32 7.84
N PHE A 80 3.24 -3.09 7.39
CA PHE A 80 4.28 -2.10 7.13
C PHE A 80 4.11 -0.83 7.95
N GLN A 81 5.24 -0.26 8.34
CA GLN A 81 5.32 1.01 9.05
C GLN A 81 6.34 1.91 8.35
N ILE A 82 6.00 3.19 8.17
CA ILE A 82 6.89 4.22 7.66
C ILE A 82 7.02 5.30 8.74
N TYR A 83 8.23 5.48 9.24
CA TYR A 83 8.55 6.33 10.39
C TYR A 83 8.93 7.75 9.98
N VAL A 84 8.19 8.32 9.05
CA VAL A 84 8.44 9.67 8.52
C VAL A 84 7.18 10.51 8.69
N PRO A 85 7.19 11.54 9.55
CA PRO A 85 6.05 12.44 9.69
C PRO A 85 5.80 13.24 8.40
N ARG A 86 4.62 13.09 7.81
CA ARG A 86 4.20 13.75 6.56
C ARG A 86 2.70 14.00 6.58
N GLN A 87 2.26 15.04 5.85
CA GLN A 87 0.85 15.35 5.62
C GLN A 87 0.01 15.51 6.91
N GLY A 88 0.63 15.98 7.99
CA GLY A 88 -0.03 16.14 9.29
C GLY A 88 -0.13 14.85 10.12
N PHE A 89 0.43 13.73 9.66
CA PHE A 89 0.46 12.46 10.39
C PHE A 89 1.86 12.16 10.94
N HIS A 90 1.93 11.43 12.06
CA HIS A 90 3.18 11.02 12.71
C HIS A 90 3.95 9.93 11.97
N GLY A 91 3.28 9.23 11.06
CA GLY A 91 3.80 8.14 10.25
C GLY A 91 2.66 7.45 9.49
N LEU A 92 3.01 6.47 8.66
CA LEU A 92 2.06 5.69 7.88
C LEU A 92 2.14 4.21 8.24
N PHE A 93 0.98 3.59 8.49
CA PHE A 93 0.84 2.16 8.71
C PHE A 93 -0.01 1.53 7.60
N ILE A 94 0.47 0.43 7.03
CA ILE A 94 -0.21 -0.28 5.94
C ILE A 94 -0.44 -1.72 6.34
N GLU A 95 -1.69 -2.15 6.22
CA GLU A 95 -2.07 -3.55 6.18
C GLU A 95 -2.15 -3.98 4.71
N LEU A 96 -1.33 -4.96 4.30
CA LEU A 96 -1.29 -5.42 2.91
C LEU A 96 -2.12 -6.69 2.75
N LYS A 97 -2.91 -6.74 1.69
CA LYS A 97 -3.67 -7.92 1.29
C LYS A 97 -3.35 -8.32 -0.13
N ALA A 98 -3.42 -9.61 -0.41
CA ALA A 98 -3.63 -10.07 -1.78
C ALA A 98 -5.00 -9.58 -2.30
N ARG A 99 -5.22 -9.58 -3.62
CA ARG A 99 -6.46 -9.02 -4.25
C ARG A 99 -7.79 -9.55 -3.68
N GLN A 100 -7.81 -10.76 -3.11
CA GLN A 100 -8.98 -11.37 -2.49
C GLN A 100 -8.82 -11.58 -0.97
N GLY A 101 -7.79 -10.97 -0.38
CA GLY A 101 -7.54 -11.04 1.06
C GLY A 101 -8.63 -10.31 1.83
N VAL A 102 -8.87 -10.75 3.07
CA VAL A 102 -9.87 -10.15 3.95
C VAL A 102 -9.17 -9.56 5.16
N VAL A 103 -9.50 -8.31 5.50
CA VAL A 103 -9.01 -7.65 6.71
C VAL A 103 -9.74 -8.21 7.93
N SER A 104 -8.99 -8.78 8.87
CA SER A 104 -9.56 -9.34 10.09
C SER A 104 -10.14 -8.25 11.02
N PRO A 105 -11.09 -8.60 11.90
CA PRO A 105 -11.63 -7.65 12.89
C PRO A 105 -10.55 -7.01 13.78
N LEU A 106 -9.55 -7.77 14.21
CA LEU A 106 -8.45 -7.25 15.03
C LEU A 106 -7.59 -6.23 14.27
N GLN A 107 -7.30 -6.49 12.99
CA GLN A 107 -6.58 -5.53 12.15
C GLN A 107 -7.35 -4.21 12.01
N LYS A 108 -8.67 -4.27 11.79
CA LYS A 108 -9.51 -3.05 11.76
C LYS A 108 -9.43 -2.26 13.06
N ILE A 109 -9.48 -2.95 14.21
CA ILE A 109 -9.38 -2.31 15.53
C ILE A 109 -8.00 -1.63 15.71
N VAL A 110 -6.92 -2.31 15.35
CA VAL A 110 -5.56 -1.75 15.50
C VAL A 110 -5.37 -0.53 14.57
N LEU A 111 -5.78 -0.63 13.31
CA LEU A 111 -5.74 0.50 12.38
C LEU A 111 -6.55 1.70 12.90
N ALA A 112 -7.76 1.48 13.42
CA ALA A 112 -8.58 2.54 14.00
C ALA A 112 -7.90 3.20 15.22
N ARG A 113 -7.24 2.42 16.08
CA ARG A 113 -6.49 2.95 17.23
C ARG A 113 -5.28 3.78 16.79
N LEU A 114 -4.53 3.33 15.78
CA LEU A 114 -3.42 4.08 15.23
C LEU A 114 -3.90 5.40 14.61
N ALA A 115 -5.00 5.37 13.85
CA ALA A 115 -5.61 6.56 13.28
C ALA A 115 -6.04 7.57 14.37
N ALA A 116 -6.68 7.08 15.43
CA ALA A 116 -7.07 7.92 16.57
C ALA A 116 -5.88 8.56 17.31
N ASN A 117 -4.65 8.03 17.12
CA ASN A 117 -3.41 8.56 17.68
C ASN A 117 -2.56 9.33 16.64
N GLY A 118 -3.16 9.85 15.57
CA GLY A 118 -2.50 10.76 14.63
C GLY A 118 -1.62 10.09 13.57
N TYR A 119 -1.75 8.78 13.36
CA TYR A 119 -1.09 8.07 12.27
C TYR A 119 -2.00 7.96 11.04
N GLN A 120 -1.44 8.03 9.85
CA GLN A 120 -2.17 7.62 8.67
C GLN A 120 -2.21 6.09 8.64
N THR A 121 -3.37 5.53 8.28
CA THR A 121 -3.52 4.10 8.11
C THR A 121 -4.17 3.79 6.78
N ALA A 122 -3.76 2.68 6.16
CA ALA A 122 -4.35 2.21 4.91
C ALA A 122 -4.41 0.68 4.88
N VAL A 123 -5.43 0.16 4.22
CA VAL A 123 -5.47 -1.23 3.74
C VAL A 123 -5.18 -1.16 2.25
N CYS A 124 -4.17 -1.91 1.80
CA CYS A 124 -3.78 -1.95 0.38
C CYS A 124 -3.93 -3.36 -0.17
N TYR A 125 -4.49 -3.48 -1.38
CA TYR A 125 -4.69 -4.74 -2.08
C TYR A 125 -3.67 -4.89 -3.21
N GLY A 126 -2.55 -5.53 -2.90
CA GLY A 126 -1.44 -5.77 -3.79
C GLY A 126 -0.41 -4.64 -3.85
N PHE A 127 0.70 -4.93 -4.54
CA PHE A 127 1.85 -4.06 -4.65
C PHE A 127 1.53 -2.69 -5.25
N ASP A 128 0.76 -2.64 -6.34
CA ASP A 128 0.50 -1.39 -7.05
C ASP A 128 -0.25 -0.36 -6.19
N GLU A 129 -1.21 -0.83 -5.39
CA GLU A 129 -1.94 0.04 -4.47
C GLU A 129 -1.05 0.50 -3.31
N ALA A 130 -0.28 -0.42 -2.72
CA ALA A 130 0.66 -0.07 -1.65
C ALA A 130 1.70 0.94 -2.12
N LYS A 131 2.29 0.73 -3.31
CA LYS A 131 3.22 1.66 -3.94
C LYS A 131 2.58 3.04 -4.11
N ARG A 132 1.35 3.11 -4.63
CA ARG A 132 0.63 4.38 -4.80
C ARG A 132 0.44 5.09 -3.47
N VAL A 133 -0.09 4.41 -2.45
CA VAL A 133 -0.32 5.02 -1.13
C VAL A 133 0.97 5.51 -0.50
N ILE A 134 2.05 4.72 -0.57
CA ILE A 134 3.37 5.12 -0.05
C ILE A 134 3.92 6.30 -0.85
N SER A 135 3.83 6.26 -2.18
CA SER A 135 4.26 7.37 -3.05
C SER A 135 3.50 8.66 -2.74
N ASP A 136 2.18 8.57 -2.60
CA ASP A 136 1.33 9.71 -2.26
C ASP A 136 1.75 10.29 -0.91
N TYR A 137 1.91 9.45 0.12
CA TYR A 137 2.33 9.87 1.46
C TYR A 137 3.71 10.56 1.47
N MET A 138 4.67 9.95 0.78
CA MET A 138 6.07 10.39 0.74
C MET A 138 6.32 11.51 -0.28
N GLY A 139 5.34 11.86 -1.11
CA GLY A 139 5.49 12.84 -2.19
C GLY A 139 6.39 12.37 -3.33
N LEU A 140 6.43 11.06 -3.59
CA LEU A 140 7.25 10.43 -4.62
C LEU A 140 6.52 10.40 -5.96
N TYR A 141 6.34 11.55 -6.58
CA TYR A 141 5.86 11.65 -7.96
C TYR A 141 7.02 12.00 -8.89
N CYS A 142 7.16 11.20 -9.96
CA CYS A 142 8.13 11.48 -11.02
C CYS A 142 7.73 12.79 -11.72
N GLY A 143 8.49 13.86 -11.48
CA GLY A 143 8.58 15.02 -12.37
C GLY A 143 7.29 15.79 -12.63
N SER A 144 6.81 16.52 -11.63
CA SER A 144 6.43 17.93 -11.84
C SER A 144 6.53 18.64 -10.51
N VAL A 145 7.32 19.71 -10.50
CA VAL A 145 7.51 20.68 -9.41
C VAL A 145 6.31 20.71 -8.46
N TYR A 146 6.45 20.11 -7.28
CA TYR A 146 5.53 20.36 -6.17
C TYR A 146 5.86 21.75 -5.63
N SER A 147 5.45 22.78 -6.38
CA SER A 147 5.55 24.18 -5.95
C SER A 147 4.60 24.39 -4.78
N ARG A 148 5.00 25.27 -3.86
CA ARG A 148 4.24 25.68 -2.65
C ARG A 148 2.76 26.01 -2.91
N GLU A 149 2.39 26.30 -4.15
CA GLU A 149 1.01 26.56 -4.61
C GLU A 149 0.04 25.37 -4.43
N HIS A 150 0.53 24.13 -4.43
CA HIS A 150 -0.35 22.96 -4.25
C HIS A 150 -0.75 22.74 -2.78
N GLU A 151 0.10 23.12 -1.82
CA GLU A 151 -0.25 23.09 -0.39
C GLU A 151 -1.36 24.09 -0.05
N GLU A 152 -1.38 25.27 -0.69
CA GLU A 152 -2.43 26.27 -0.48
C GLU A 152 -3.79 25.83 -1.05
N LYS A 153 -3.79 25.17 -2.22
CA LYS A 153 -5.03 24.63 -2.82
C LYS A 153 -5.64 23.49 -1.99
N LEU A 154 -4.82 22.67 -1.33
CA LEU A 154 -5.30 21.61 -0.42
C LEU A 154 -5.84 22.18 0.90
N LYS A 155 -5.22 23.25 1.44
CA LYS A 155 -5.76 23.99 2.59
C LYS A 155 -7.10 24.66 2.27
N HIS A 156 -7.29 25.15 1.05
CA HIS A 156 -8.54 25.81 0.64
C HIS A 156 -9.69 24.82 0.37
N LYS A 157 -9.39 23.61 -0.12
CA LYS A 157 -10.41 22.55 -0.31
C LYS A 157 -10.94 21.94 0.99
N ASN A 158 -10.12 21.92 2.05
CA ASN A 158 -10.54 21.46 3.38
C ASN A 158 -11.02 22.61 4.29
N GLY A 159 -11.16 23.83 3.75
CA GLY A 159 -11.57 25.04 4.46
C GLY A 159 -13.03 25.47 4.23
N LEU A 160 -13.88 24.63 3.64
CA LEU A 160 -15.32 24.90 3.53
C LEU A 160 -16.12 23.85 4.28
N GLY A 161 -16.26 24.09 5.58
CA GLY A 161 -17.06 23.29 6.48
C GLY A 161 -17.11 23.90 7.88
N GLY A 162 -17.35 25.20 7.97
CA GLY A 162 -17.48 25.89 9.26
C GLY A 162 -18.09 27.28 9.11
N GLY A 163 -19.40 27.37 9.32
CA GLY A 163 -20.08 28.59 9.76
C GLY A 163 -20.92 29.33 8.71
N ASN A 164 -22.22 29.03 8.64
CA ASN A 164 -23.27 29.91 9.17
C ASN A 164 -24.65 29.34 8.82
N GLU A 165 -25.30 28.71 9.79
CA GLU A 165 -26.64 29.03 10.33
C GLU A 165 -26.91 28.19 11.57
#